data_AF-A0A954NE55-F1
#
_entry.id   AF-A0A954NE55-F1
#
_cell.length_a   1.000
_cell.length_b   1.000
_cell.length_c   1.000
_cell.angle_alpha   90.00
_cell.angle_beta   90.00
_cell.angle_gamma   90.00
#
_symmetry.space_group_name_H-M   'P 1'
#
loop_
_entity.id
_entity.type
_entity.pdbx_description
1 polymer ?
#
loop_
_entity_poly.entity_id
_entity_poly.type
_entity_poly.pdbx_seq_one_letter_code
_entity_poly.pdbx_strand_id
1 'polypeptide(L)'
;MQPDEHQEHRQRDAVSMFMLGSFFLVMGTLVMIGSAWANQRPHALVVNIVAALVLLAVGGGMVAMGWYYKTSAAPGSGQSPPPRGDE
;
A
#
# COMPACT_ATOMS: atom_id res chain seq x y z
N MET A 1 6.10 24.02 20.09
CA MET A 1 5.23 23.14 19.30
C MET A 1 6.13 22.05 18.73
N GLN A 2 6.02 20.82 19.24
CA GLN A 2 6.94 19.72 18.94
C GLN A 2 6.59 19.12 17.57
N PRO A 3 7.45 19.26 16.53
CA PRO A 3 7.17 18.78 15.18
C PRO A 3 7.37 17.26 15.02
N ASP A 4 7.97 16.60 16.02
CA ASP A 4 8.55 15.27 15.86
C ASP A 4 7.51 14.14 15.98
N GLU A 5 6.49 14.29 16.83
CA GLU A 5 5.48 13.24 17.05
C GLU A 5 4.59 12.98 15.82
N HIS A 6 4.28 14.02 15.04
CA HIS A 6 3.43 13.89 13.86
C HIS A 6 4.13 13.17 12.69
N GLN A 7 5.46 13.25 12.61
CA GLN A 7 6.21 12.56 11.57
C GLN A 7 6.37 11.07 11.88
N GLU A 8 6.60 10.72 13.16
CA GLU A 8 6.71 9.31 13.58
C GLU A 8 5.38 8.55 13.39
N HIS A 9 4.24 9.18 13.72
CA HIS A 9 2.92 8.58 13.52
C HIS A 9 2.62 8.31 12.04
N ARG A 10 2.90 9.27 11.15
CA ARG A 10 2.69 9.07 9.70
C ARG A 10 3.55 7.97 9.12
N GLN A 11 4.77 7.80 9.62
CA GLN A 11 5.68 6.77 9.14
C GLN A 11 5.20 5.37 9.56
N ARG A 12 4.70 5.22 10.80
CA ARG A 12 4.08 3.98 11.27
C ARG A 12 2.81 3.63 10.48
N ASP A 13 1.94 4.61 10.23
CA ASP A 13 0.71 4.39 9.46
C ASP A 13 1.02 3.93 8.02
N ALA A 14 2.04 4.52 7.40
CA ALA A 14 2.49 4.12 6.06
C ALA A 14 3.03 2.68 6.05
N VAL A 15 3.81 2.28 7.07
CA VAL A 15 4.32 0.91 7.19
C VAL A 15 3.18 -0.09 7.41
N SER A 16 2.20 0.24 8.26
CA SER A 16 1.03 -0.61 8.49
C SER A 16 0.17 -0.77 7.24
N MET A 17 -0.06 0.30 6.48
CA MET A 17 -0.78 0.23 5.19
C MET A 17 -0.02 -0.62 4.17
N PHE A 18 1.31 -0.54 4.14
CA PHE A 18 2.13 -1.35 3.25
C PHE A 18 2.09 -2.85 3.62
N MET A 19 2.14 -3.18 4.91
CA MET A 19 1.96 -4.56 5.38
C MET A 19 0.58 -5.10 5.04
N LEU A 20 -0.48 -4.32 5.26
CA LEU A 20 -1.84 -4.73 4.97
C LEU A 20 -2.09 -4.92 3.46
N GLY A 21 -1.59 -3.99 2.64
CA GLY A 21 -1.66 -4.09 1.18
C GLY A 21 -0.91 -5.31 0.63
N SER A 22 0.30 -5.58 1.13
CA SER A 22 1.08 -6.75 0.71
C SER A 22 0.41 -8.07 1.14
N PHE A 23 -0.18 -8.13 2.33
CA PHE A 23 -0.95 -9.28 2.79
C PHE A 23 -2.13 -9.60 1.88
N PHE A 24 -2.93 -8.58 1.51
CA PHE A 24 -4.05 -8.76 0.58
C PHE A 24 -3.59 -9.21 -0.81
N LEU A 25 -2.41 -8.77 -1.25
CA LEU A 25 -1.83 -9.17 -2.53
C LEU A 25 -1.41 -10.65 -2.54
N VAL A 26 -0.79 -11.13 -1.45
CA VAL A 26 -0.46 -12.55 -1.26
C VAL A 26 -1.72 -13.41 -1.19
N MET A 27 -2.71 -12.98 -0.39
CA MET A 27 -4.00 -13.68 -0.29
C MET A 27 -4.74 -13.74 -1.62
N GLY A 28 -4.81 -12.62 -2.36
CA GLY A 28 -5.40 -12.58 -3.70
C GLY A 28 -4.72 -13.55 -4.67
N THR A 29 -3.39 -13.63 -4.62
CA THR A 29 -2.61 -14.56 -5.45
C THR A 29 -2.88 -16.01 -5.09
N LEU A 30 -2.92 -16.36 -3.80
CA LEU A 30 -3.25 -17.70 -3.33
C LEU A 30 -4.67 -18.12 -3.73
N VAL A 31 -5.64 -17.22 -3.61
CA VAL A 31 -7.02 -17.42 -4.06
C VAL A 31 -7.06 -17.66 -5.57
N MET A 32 -6.32 -16.88 -6.36
CA MET A 32 -6.23 -17.03 -7.81
C MET A 32 -5.64 -18.39 -8.21
N ILE A 33 -4.58 -18.85 -7.52
CA ILE A 33 -3.98 -20.17 -7.73
C ILE A 33 -4.98 -21.29 -7.35
N GLY A 34 -5.67 -21.16 -6.22
CA GLY A 34 -6.70 -22.11 -5.80
C GLY A 34 -7.86 -22.22 -6.78
N SER A 35 -8.22 -21.11 -7.46
CA SER A 35 -9.25 -21.13 -8.52
C SER A 35 -8.87 -22.03 -9.69
N ALA A 36 -7.58 -22.09 -10.06
CA ALA A 36 -7.12 -22.91 -11.18
C ALA A 36 -7.32 -24.41 -10.90
N TRP A 37 -7.34 -24.83 -9.64
CA TRP A 37 -7.60 -26.21 -9.23
C TRP A 37 -9.10 -26.51 -9.02
N ALA A 38 -9.95 -25.48 -8.93
CA ALA A 38 -11.40 -25.60 -8.72
C ALA A 38 -12.21 -25.86 -10.01
N ASN A 39 -11.56 -26.31 -11.09
CA ASN A 39 -12.13 -26.42 -12.45
C ASN A 39 -13.34 -27.38 -12.55
N GLN A 40 -13.58 -28.22 -11.53
CA GLN A 40 -14.70 -29.16 -11.47
C GLN A 40 -16.00 -28.53 -10.95
N ARG A 41 -15.96 -27.29 -10.42
CA ARG A 41 -17.15 -26.60 -9.87
C ARG A 41 -17.23 -25.15 -10.39
N PRO A 42 -18.01 -24.86 -11.43
CA PRO A 42 -18.06 -23.54 -12.06
C PRO A 42 -18.52 -22.44 -11.09
N HIS A 43 -19.40 -22.78 -10.14
CA HIS A 43 -19.86 -21.85 -9.10
C HIS A 43 -18.73 -21.42 -8.16
N ALA A 44 -17.82 -22.33 -7.79
CA ALA A 44 -16.69 -22.01 -6.93
C ALA A 44 -15.67 -21.15 -7.66
N LEU A 45 -15.46 -21.42 -8.95
CA LEU A 45 -14.52 -20.70 -9.81
C LEU A 45 -14.90 -19.22 -9.96
N VAL A 46 -16.19 -18.90 -10.16
CA VAL A 46 -16.66 -17.51 -10.27
C VAL A 46 -16.44 -16.73 -8.97
N VAL A 47 -16.83 -17.30 -7.83
CA VAL A 47 -16.67 -16.65 -6.51
C VAL A 47 -15.19 -16.38 -6.23
N ASN A 48 -14.33 -17.32 -6.56
CA ASN A 48 -12.92 -17.26 -6.24
C ASN A 48 -12.16 -16.29 -7.18
N ILE A 49 -12.60 -16.13 -8.44
CA ILE A 49 -12.14 -15.05 -9.33
C ILE A 49 -12.58 -13.67 -8.82
N VAL A 50 -13.85 -13.52 -8.42
CA VAL A 50 -14.37 -12.24 -7.91
C VAL A 50 -13.62 -11.85 -6.63
N ALA A 51 -13.38 -12.80 -5.72
CA ALA A 51 -12.59 -12.57 -4.52
C ALA A 51 -11.15 -12.13 -4.85
N ALA A 52 -10.47 -12.79 -5.80
CA ALA A 52 -9.13 -12.41 -6.23
C ALA A 52 -9.09 -11.00 -6.84
N LEU A 53 -10.09 -10.63 -7.65
CA LEU A 53 -10.21 -9.29 -8.23
C LEU A 53 -10.41 -8.21 -7.16
N VAL A 54 -11.27 -8.46 -6.17
CA VAL A 54 -11.49 -7.51 -5.06
C VAL A 54 -10.20 -7.35 -4.24
N LEU A 55 -9.52 -8.45 -3.93
CA LEU A 55 -8.24 -8.43 -3.21
C LEU A 55 -7.16 -7.64 -3.96
N LEU A 56 -7.04 -7.85 -5.27
CA LEU A 56 -6.10 -7.09 -6.12
C LEU A 56 -6.49 -5.63 -6.25
N ALA A 57 -7.78 -5.30 -6.37
CA ALA A 57 -8.24 -3.92 -6.46
C ALA A 57 -7.95 -3.15 -5.16
N VAL A 58 -8.18 -3.77 -4.00
CA VAL A 58 -7.90 -3.16 -2.69
C VAL A 58 -6.41 -3.03 -2.44
N GLY A 59 -5.64 -4.12 -2.62
CA GLY A 59 -4.19 -4.10 -2.44
C GLY A 59 -3.49 -3.16 -3.42
N GLY A 60 -3.86 -3.22 -4.70
CA GLY A 60 -3.36 -2.34 -5.74
C GLY A 60 -3.74 -0.87 -5.51
N GLY A 61 -4.98 -0.61 -5.06
CA GLY A 61 -5.44 0.74 -4.71
C GLY A 61 -4.63 1.36 -3.58
N MET A 62 -4.33 0.59 -2.51
CA MET A 62 -3.49 1.07 -1.40
C MET A 62 -2.06 1.39 -1.86
N VAL A 63 -1.46 0.51 -2.66
CA VAL A 63 -0.10 0.73 -3.20
C VAL A 63 -0.06 1.93 -4.14
N ALA A 64 -1.03 2.03 -5.05
CA ALA A 64 -1.14 3.13 -6.00
C ALA A 64 -1.36 4.47 -5.30
N MET A 65 -2.19 4.52 -4.26
CA MET A 65 -2.43 5.72 -3.48
C MET A 65 -1.14 6.17 -2.75
N GLY A 66 -0.42 5.25 -2.13
CA GLY A 66 0.87 5.55 -1.49
C GLY A 66 1.92 6.06 -2.49
N TRP A 67 1.95 5.51 -3.70
CA TRP A 67 2.83 5.98 -4.77
C TRP A 67 2.45 7.37 -5.28
N TYR A 68 1.15 7.65 -5.43
CA TYR A 68 0.64 8.95 -5.84
C TYR A 68 0.96 10.05 -4.82
N TYR A 69 0.85 9.76 -3.52
CA TYR A 69 1.29 10.70 -2.48
C TYR A 69 2.80 10.95 -2.50
N LYS A 70 3.62 9.93 -2.82
CA LYS A 70 5.07 10.08 -2.93
C LYS A 70 5.49 10.94 -4.13
N THR A 71 4.81 10.81 -5.27
CA THR A 71 5.09 11.63 -6.47
C THR A 71 4.52 13.04 -6.35
N SER A 72 3.42 13.23 -5.62
CA SER A 72 2.88 14.57 -5.31
C SER A 72 3.74 15.34 -4.30
N ALA A 73 4.62 14.67 -3.56
CA ALA A 73 5.45 15.25 -2.51
C ALA A 73 6.86 15.70 -2.96
N ALA A 74 7.20 15.65 -4.25
CA ALA A 74 8.43 16.26 -4.77
C ALA A 74 8.15 16.90 -6.14
N PRO A 75 8.19 18.24 -6.22
CA PRO A 75 9.46 18.98 -6.15
C PRO A 75 9.35 20.28 -5.33
N GLY A 76 10.04 20.38 -4.19
CA GLY A 76 10.05 21.69 -3.50
C GLY A 76 10.57 21.81 -2.07
N SER A 77 11.17 20.79 -1.44
CA SER A 77 11.88 21.04 -0.18
C SER A 77 13.25 21.62 -0.48
N GLY A 78 13.27 22.93 -0.76
CA GLY A 78 14.44 23.79 -0.62
C GLY A 78 14.88 23.78 0.84
N GLN A 79 15.57 22.71 1.23
CA GLN A 79 16.28 22.63 2.49
C GLN A 79 17.53 23.50 2.33
N SER A 80 17.33 24.81 2.42
CA SER A 80 18.42 25.74 2.67
C SER A 80 19.16 25.26 3.92
N PRO A 81 20.50 25.11 3.87
CA PRO A 81 21.26 24.69 5.04
C PRO A 81 21.00 25.68 6.19
N PRO A 82 20.89 25.20 7.45
CA PRO A 82 20.68 26.08 8.59
C PRO A 82 21.81 27.13 8.62
N PRO A 83 21.51 28.38 9.04
CA PRO A 83 22.56 29.39 9.20
C PRO A 83 23.61 28.80 10.14
N ARG A 84 24.86 28.74 9.68
CA ARG A 84 25.99 28.52 10.58
C ARG A 84 25.88 29.65 11.59
N GLY A 85 25.61 29.32 12.85
CA GLY A 85 25.76 30.28 13.93
C GLY A 85 27.21 30.73 13.95
N ASP A 86 27.44 31.95 13.49
CA ASP A 86 28.60 32.76 13.79
C ASP A 86 28.43 33.28 15.23
N GLU A 87 28.90 32.47 16.18
CA GLU A 87 29.33 32.89 17.53
C GLU A 87 30.68 32.24 17.86
#